data_AF-A0A6I4UHY2-F1
#
_entry.id   AF-A0A6I4UHY2-F1
#
_cell.length_a   1.000
_cell.length_b   1.000
_cell.length_c   1.000
_cell.angle_alpha   90.00
_cell.angle_beta   90.00
_cell.angle_gamma   90.00
#
_symmetry.space_group_name_H-M   'P 1'
#
loop_
_entity.id
_entity.type
_entity.pdbx_description
1 polymer ?
#
loop_
_entity_poly.entity_id
_entity_poly.type
_entity_poly.pdbx_seq_one_letter_code
_entity_poly.pdbx_strand_id
1 'polypeptide(L)'
;MFSKSFSKSRFNPASGFADFWNEIRRPQPYRLPILALSILPVAGMFYWGMNSTVYGEPERPKVTYITTLDPARTDAEIAAENLANQEVRDLRAAEEARIAEAKRNMYKALGAAAGMDVEEIERKAEAERAAEAAAAASPTPAPSPASESAAQ
;
A
#
# COMPACT_ATOMS: atom_id res chain seq x y z
N MET A 1 36.72 43.08 -37.96
CA MET A 1 37.46 44.04 -37.10
C MET A 1 36.74 44.23 -35.76
N PHE A 2 36.56 43.16 -34.96
CA PHE A 2 35.77 43.18 -33.72
C PHE A 2 36.47 42.37 -32.62
N SER A 3 37.60 42.87 -32.10
CA SER A 3 38.29 42.20 -30.97
C SER A 3 39.07 43.16 -30.08
N LYS A 4 38.53 44.36 -29.83
CA LYS A 4 39.19 45.34 -28.95
C LYS A 4 38.29 46.06 -27.94
N SER A 5 36.98 45.75 -27.88
CA SER A 5 36.05 46.52 -27.04
C SER A 5 35.83 45.93 -25.64
N PHE A 6 35.95 44.60 -25.45
CA PHE A 6 35.72 43.99 -24.13
C PHE A 6 36.87 44.18 -23.13
N SER A 7 38.09 44.45 -23.60
CA SER A 7 39.26 44.62 -22.72
C SER A 7 39.21 45.89 -21.86
N LYS A 8 38.46 46.92 -22.28
CA LYS A 8 38.28 48.21 -21.57
C LYS A 8 36.84 48.45 -21.12
N SER A 9 36.03 47.40 -21.00
CA SER A 9 34.68 47.50 -20.44
C SER A 9 34.73 47.34 -18.92
N ARG A 10 34.01 48.20 -18.18
CA ARG A 10 33.85 48.11 -16.71
C ARG A 10 33.20 46.79 -16.26
N PHE A 11 32.57 46.06 -17.18
CA PHE A 11 31.93 44.76 -16.94
C PHE A 11 32.77 43.60 -17.51
N ASN A 12 34.10 43.73 -17.53
CA ASN A 12 34.98 42.65 -17.96
C ASN A 12 35.09 41.58 -16.85
N PRO A 13 34.58 40.35 -17.05
CA PRO A 13 34.63 39.30 -16.02
C PRO A 13 36.07 38.85 -15.71
N ALA A 14 37.01 39.08 -16.63
CA ALA A 14 38.41 38.72 -16.44
C ALA A 14 39.09 39.56 -15.34
N SER A 15 38.73 40.84 -15.19
CA SER A 15 39.29 41.67 -14.10
C SER A 15 38.75 41.24 -12.75
N GLY A 16 37.46 40.90 -12.65
CA GLY A 16 36.86 40.38 -11.41
C GLY A 16 37.50 39.07 -10.96
N PHE A 17 37.80 38.16 -11.89
CA PHE A 17 38.50 36.91 -11.58
C PHE A 17 39.96 37.16 -11.12
N ALA A 18 40.65 38.10 -11.77
CA ALA A 18 42.02 38.47 -11.38
C ALA A 18 42.06 39.10 -9.97
N ASP A 19 41.10 39.98 -9.65
CA ASP A 19 40.98 40.62 -8.33
C ASP A 19 40.67 39.59 -7.23
N PHE A 20 39.74 38.67 -7.50
CA PHE A 20 39.43 37.54 -6.61
C PHE A 20 40.65 36.64 -6.35
N TRP A 21 41.37 36.30 -7.41
CA TRP A 21 42.56 35.44 -7.32
C TRP A 21 43.70 36.11 -6.54
N ASN A 22 43.87 37.42 -6.72
CA ASN A 22 44.81 38.23 -5.95
C ASN A 22 44.45 38.22 -4.45
N GLU A 23 43.17 38.36 -4.10
CA GLU A 23 42.71 38.35 -2.70
C GLU A 23 42.85 36.97 -2.04
N ILE A 24 42.55 35.89 -2.77
CA ILE A 24 42.73 34.51 -2.28
C ILE A 24 44.19 34.18 -1.97
N ARG A 25 45.13 34.67 -2.80
CA ARG A 25 46.56 34.41 -2.62
C ARG A 25 47.19 35.21 -1.48
N ARG A 26 46.51 36.22 -0.94
CA ARG A 26 47.04 37.00 0.19
C ARG A 26 47.30 36.08 1.40
N PRO A 27 48.42 36.29 2.13
CA PRO A 27 48.74 35.52 3.32
C PRO A 27 47.88 36.01 4.49
N GLN A 28 46.64 35.54 4.55
CA GLN A 28 45.75 35.73 5.69
C GLN A 28 45.50 34.38 6.39
N PRO A 29 45.47 34.34 7.74
CA PRO A 29 45.34 33.10 8.49
C PRO A 29 44.00 32.39 8.26
N TYR A 30 42.94 33.15 7.95
CA TYR A 30 41.57 32.63 7.84
C TYR A 30 41.07 32.39 6.40
N ARG A 31 41.92 32.48 5.38
CA ARG A 31 41.49 32.30 3.96
C ARG A 31 40.81 30.95 3.71
N LEU A 32 41.40 29.86 4.18
CA LEU A 32 40.88 28.51 3.95
C LEU A 32 39.62 28.25 4.79
N PRO A 33 39.57 28.60 6.09
CA PRO A 33 38.34 28.48 6.88
C PRO A 33 37.14 29.24 6.30
N ILE A 34 37.33 30.51 5.91
CA ILE A 34 36.24 31.34 5.36
C ILE A 34 35.79 30.81 4.00
N LEU A 35 36.74 30.41 3.14
CA LEU A 35 36.43 29.81 1.83
C LEU A 35 35.66 28.49 2.01
N ALA A 36 36.11 27.62 2.91
CA ALA A 36 35.43 26.36 3.20
C ALA A 36 34.01 26.62 3.71
N LEU A 37 33.85 27.53 4.68
CA LEU A 37 32.54 27.91 5.22
C LEU A 37 31.60 28.44 4.13
N SER A 38 32.13 29.22 3.18
CA SER A 38 31.37 29.76 2.05
C SER A 38 30.91 28.69 1.06
N ILE A 39 31.68 27.61 0.92
CA ILE A 39 31.36 26.49 0.00
C ILE A 39 30.34 25.53 0.62
N LEU A 40 30.27 25.43 1.95
CA LEU A 40 29.43 24.46 2.66
C LEU A 40 27.95 24.47 2.23
N PRO A 41 27.24 25.62 2.09
CA PRO A 41 25.84 25.61 1.70
C PRO A 41 25.60 24.99 0.31
N VAL A 42 26.46 25.31 -0.65
CA VAL A 42 26.37 24.81 -2.02
C VAL A 42 26.72 23.32 -2.06
N ALA A 43 27.83 22.94 -1.42
CA ALA A 43 28.23 21.54 -1.32
C ALA A 43 27.17 20.68 -0.62
N GLY A 44 26.52 21.22 0.42
CA GLY A 44 25.41 20.57 1.12
C GLY A 44 24.19 20.32 0.22
N MET A 45 23.80 21.29 -0.60
CA MET A 45 22.73 21.12 -1.59
C MET A 45 23.06 20.04 -2.62
N PHE A 46 24.27 20.04 -3.17
CA PHE A 46 24.71 19.01 -4.11
C PHE A 46 24.77 17.63 -3.45
N TYR A 47 25.33 17.55 -2.25
CA TYR A 47 25.35 16.29 -1.49
C TYR A 47 23.95 15.75 -1.28
N TRP A 48 23.00 16.59 -0.87
CA TRP A 48 21.60 16.18 -0.68
C TRP A 48 20.96 15.68 -1.99
N GLY A 49 21.06 16.44 -3.08
CA GLY A 49 20.48 16.06 -4.37
C GLY A 49 21.13 14.83 -5.03
N MET A 50 22.44 14.63 -4.84
CA MET A 50 23.14 13.45 -5.37
C MET A 50 22.79 12.16 -4.61
N ASN A 51 22.41 12.28 -3.33
CA ASN A 51 22.02 11.13 -2.50
C ASN A 51 20.51 10.87 -2.49
N SER A 52 19.69 11.74 -3.10
CA SER A 52 18.25 11.51 -3.20
C SER A 52 17.95 10.51 -4.32
N THR A 53 17.52 9.31 -3.95
CA THR A 53 16.93 8.35 -4.88
C THR A 53 15.42 8.54 -4.91
N VAL A 54 14.88 9.03 -6.02
CA VAL A 54 13.44 9.05 -6.25
C VAL A 54 13.10 7.88 -7.17
N TYR A 55 12.33 6.93 -6.67
CA TYR A 55 11.78 5.86 -7.50
C TYR A 55 10.60 6.43 -8.27
N GLY A 56 10.64 6.31 -9.60
CA GLY A 56 9.48 6.62 -10.43
C GLY A 56 8.30 5.72 -10.06
N GLU A 57 7.08 6.21 -10.26
CA GLU A 57 5.89 5.38 -10.08
C GLU A 57 6.01 4.12 -10.95
N PRO A 58 5.74 2.91 -10.39
CA PRO A 58 5.76 1.69 -11.19
C PRO A 58 4.80 1.80 -12.38
N GLU A 59 5.21 1.29 -13.55
CA GLU A 59 4.29 1.19 -14.68
C GLU A 59 3.06 0.37 -14.27
N ARG A 60 1.86 0.86 -14.62
CA ARG A 60 0.62 0.14 -14.34
C ARG A 60 0.66 -1.25 -14.99
N PRO A 61 0.29 -2.32 -14.27
CA PRO A 61 0.31 -3.66 -14.82
C PRO A 61 -0.67 -3.77 -15.99
N LYS A 62 -0.25 -4.45 -17.06
CA LYS A 62 -1.14 -4.80 -18.18
C LYS A 62 -1.94 -6.04 -17.79
N VAL A 63 -3.24 -5.87 -17.58
CA VAL A 63 -4.16 -6.96 -17.24
C VAL A 63 -4.76 -7.52 -18.53
N THR A 64 -4.53 -8.81 -18.80
CA THR A 64 -5.21 -9.54 -19.88
C THR A 64 -6.32 -10.38 -19.28
N TYR A 65 -7.57 -10.05 -19.60
CA TYR A 65 -8.72 -10.86 -19.20
C TYR A 65 -8.88 -12.06 -20.13
N ILE A 66 -8.99 -13.25 -19.56
CA ILE A 66 -9.36 -14.47 -20.28
C ILE A 66 -10.83 -14.72 -20.00
N THR A 67 -11.70 -14.47 -20.99
CA THR A 67 -13.14 -14.66 -20.86
C THR A 67 -13.56 -15.96 -21.53
N THR A 68 -14.32 -16.79 -20.82
CA THR A 68 -14.91 -18.04 -21.36
C THR A 68 -16.31 -17.85 -21.94
N LEU A 69 -16.91 -16.68 -21.69
CA LEU A 69 -18.27 -16.35 -22.13
C LEU A 69 -18.19 -15.53 -23.42
N ASP A 70 -19.16 -15.75 -24.31
CA ASP A 70 -19.28 -15.00 -25.56
C ASP A 70 -19.53 -13.50 -25.25
N PRO A 71 -18.70 -12.57 -25.78
CA PRO A 71 -18.89 -11.13 -25.56
C PRO A 71 -20.15 -10.55 -26.23
N ALA A 72 -20.74 -11.25 -27.20
CA ALA A 72 -21.95 -10.82 -27.92
C ALA A 72 -23.26 -11.36 -27.32
N ARG A 73 -23.19 -12.10 -26.19
CA ARG A 73 -24.38 -12.63 -25.52
C ARG A 73 -25.31 -11.51 -25.06
N THR A 74 -26.60 -11.70 -25.28
CA THR A 74 -27.64 -10.74 -24.91
C THR A 74 -28.02 -10.87 -23.45
N ASP A 75 -28.49 -9.79 -22.82
CA ASP A 75 -28.95 -9.80 -21.42
C ASP A 75 -30.04 -10.86 -21.16
N ALA A 76 -30.87 -11.16 -22.16
CA ALA A 76 -31.90 -12.21 -22.08
C ALA A 76 -31.27 -13.61 -21.96
N GLU A 77 -30.22 -13.89 -22.72
CA GLU A 77 -29.47 -15.15 -22.63
C GLU A 77 -28.74 -15.25 -21.29
N ILE A 78 -28.19 -14.14 -20.78
CA ILE A 78 -27.57 -14.09 -19.44
C ILE A 78 -28.58 -14.46 -18.35
N ALA A 79 -29.76 -13.84 -18.40
CA ALA A 79 -30.81 -14.07 -17.40
C ALA A 79 -31.30 -15.53 -17.44
N ALA A 80 -31.49 -16.09 -18.63
CA ALA A 80 -31.91 -17.48 -18.80
C ALA A 80 -30.84 -18.47 -18.28
N GLU A 81 -29.57 -18.24 -18.61
CA GLU A 81 -28.46 -19.06 -18.12
C GLU A 81 -28.34 -18.99 -16.59
N ASN A 82 -28.47 -17.78 -16.02
CA ASN A 82 -28.42 -17.59 -14.57
C ASN A 82 -29.57 -18.30 -13.85
N LEU A 83 -30.78 -18.24 -14.39
CA LEU A 83 -31.94 -18.91 -13.81
C LEU A 83 -31.77 -20.44 -13.80
N ALA A 84 -31.32 -21.01 -14.93
CA ALA A 84 -31.04 -22.45 -15.03
C ALA A 84 -29.93 -22.87 -14.05
N ASN A 85 -28.87 -22.07 -13.94
CA ASN A 85 -27.80 -22.32 -12.98
C ASN A 85 -28.29 -22.21 -11.53
N GLN A 86 -29.19 -21.27 -11.24
CA GLN A 86 -29.75 -21.10 -9.91
C GLN A 86 -30.59 -22.30 -9.49
N GLU A 87 -31.45 -22.82 -10.36
CA GLU A 87 -32.24 -24.02 -10.09
C GLU A 87 -31.34 -25.22 -9.73
N VAL A 88 -30.29 -25.46 -10.52
CA VAL A 88 -29.33 -26.55 -10.25
C VAL A 88 -28.59 -26.33 -8.92
N ARG A 89 -28.22 -25.09 -8.60
CA ARG A 89 -27.58 -24.76 -7.32
C ARG A 89 -28.53 -25.00 -6.14
N ASP A 90 -29.78 -24.58 -6.26
CA ASP A 90 -30.78 -24.71 -5.21
C ASP A 90 -31.10 -26.19 -4.94
N LEU A 91 -31.22 -27.01 -5.99
CA LEU A 91 -31.39 -28.46 -5.87
C LEU A 91 -30.21 -29.13 -5.14
N ARG A 92 -28.97 -28.77 -5.50
CA ARG A 92 -27.77 -29.29 -4.82
C ARG A 92 -27.71 -28.84 -3.37
N ALA A 93 -28.00 -27.57 -3.08
CA ALA A 93 -28.00 -27.03 -1.73
C ALA A 93 -29.06 -27.71 -0.84
N ALA A 94 -30.25 -27.99 -1.39
CA ALA A 94 -31.29 -28.73 -0.68
C ALA A 94 -30.85 -30.16 -0.35
N GLU A 95 -30.20 -30.84 -1.29
CA GLU A 95 -29.68 -32.20 -1.08
C GLU A 95 -28.54 -32.23 -0.05
N GLU A 96 -27.60 -31.28 -0.15
CA GLU A 96 -26.52 -31.11 0.82
C GLU A 96 -27.06 -30.83 2.23
N ALA A 97 -28.08 -29.98 2.36
CA ALA A 97 -28.74 -29.71 3.63
C ALA A 97 -29.38 -30.98 4.21
N ARG A 98 -30.08 -31.76 3.39
CA ARG A 98 -30.68 -33.05 3.80
C ARG A 98 -29.60 -34.04 4.26
N ILE A 99 -28.51 -34.16 3.52
CA ILE A 99 -27.38 -35.03 3.88
C ILE A 99 -26.71 -34.56 5.16
N ALA A 100 -26.50 -33.24 5.33
CA ALA A 100 -25.90 -32.68 6.53
C ALA A 100 -26.78 -32.92 7.76
N GLU A 101 -28.09 -32.78 7.63
CA GLU A 101 -29.04 -33.11 8.70
C GLU A 101 -29.01 -34.60 9.05
N ALA A 102 -29.07 -35.48 8.05
CA ALA A 102 -28.98 -36.92 8.27
C ALA A 102 -27.66 -37.31 8.97
N LYS A 103 -26.53 -36.71 8.55
CA LYS A 103 -25.23 -36.91 9.19
C LYS A 103 -25.25 -36.45 10.65
N ARG A 104 -25.76 -35.24 10.94
CA ARG A 104 -25.88 -34.74 12.33
C ARG A 104 -26.70 -35.71 13.17
N ASN A 105 -27.88 -36.10 12.71
CA ASN A 105 -28.76 -37.02 13.44
C ASN A 105 -28.11 -38.38 13.67
N MET A 106 -27.38 -38.91 12.69
CA MET A 106 -26.63 -40.16 12.83
C MET A 106 -25.53 -40.06 13.89
N TYR A 107 -24.75 -38.96 13.92
CA TYR A 107 -23.71 -38.76 14.94
C TYR A 107 -24.29 -38.55 16.34
N LYS A 108 -25.41 -37.82 16.47
CA LYS A 108 -26.14 -37.69 17.74
C LYS A 108 -26.59 -39.06 18.24
N ALA A 109 -27.21 -39.87 17.38
CA ALA A 109 -27.67 -41.21 17.73
C ALA A 109 -26.52 -42.13 18.15
N LEU A 110 -25.39 -42.09 17.43
CA LEU A 110 -24.19 -42.85 17.78
C LEU A 110 -23.62 -42.42 19.14
N GLY A 111 -23.56 -41.11 19.41
CA GLY A 111 -23.08 -40.58 20.68
C GLY A 111 -23.96 -41.01 21.86
N ALA A 112 -25.28 -40.93 21.70
CA ALA A 112 -26.23 -41.40 22.70
C ALA A 112 -26.09 -42.91 22.95
N ALA A 113 -25.95 -43.72 21.89
CA ALA A 113 -25.75 -45.16 22.00
C ALA A 113 -24.42 -45.54 22.67
N ALA A 114 -23.38 -44.73 22.49
CA ALA A 114 -22.09 -44.88 23.15
C ALA A 114 -22.09 -44.39 24.63
N GLY A 115 -23.22 -43.87 25.13
CA GLY A 115 -23.38 -43.42 26.51
C GLY A 115 -22.97 -41.97 26.76
N MET A 116 -22.85 -41.13 25.73
CA MET A 116 -22.60 -39.68 25.89
C MET A 116 -23.90 -38.90 26.04
N ASP A 117 -23.88 -37.84 26.88
CA ASP A 117 -25.00 -36.88 27.00
C ASP A 117 -24.91 -35.83 25.87
N VAL A 118 -25.56 -36.14 24.75
CA VAL A 118 -25.53 -35.31 23.54
C VAL A 118 -26.23 -33.95 23.74
N GLU A 119 -27.27 -33.90 24.56
CA GLU A 119 -28.03 -32.68 24.84
C GLU A 119 -27.21 -31.68 25.66
N GLU A 120 -26.47 -32.17 26.66
CA GLU A 120 -25.55 -31.31 27.41
C GLU A 120 -24.42 -30.77 26.53
N ILE A 121 -23.88 -31.60 25.63
CA ILE A 121 -22.83 -31.22 24.68
C ILE A 121 -23.33 -30.13 23.72
N GLU A 122 -24.53 -30.27 23.17
CA GLU A 122 -25.12 -29.29 22.25
C GLU A 122 -25.38 -27.95 22.92
N ARG A 123 -25.94 -27.96 24.13
CA ARG A 123 -26.18 -26.75 24.91
C ARG A 123 -24.88 -25.99 25.22
N LYS A 124 -23.80 -26.70 25.56
CA LYS A 124 -22.47 -26.10 25.77
C LYS A 124 -21.93 -25.50 24.46
N ALA A 125 -22.03 -26.23 23.35
CA ALA A 125 -21.58 -25.77 22.04
C ALA A 125 -22.37 -24.56 21.51
N GLU A 126 -23.66 -24.44 21.83
CA GLU A 126 -24.46 -23.26 21.51
C GLU A 126 -24.04 -22.03 22.32
N ALA A 127 -23.81 -22.21 23.63
CA ALA A 127 -23.33 -21.14 24.49
C ALA A 127 -21.95 -20.61 24.04
N GLU A 128 -21.06 -21.51 23.64
CA GLU A 128 -19.73 -21.18 23.11
C GLU A 128 -19.82 -20.43 21.78
N ARG A 129 -20.61 -20.93 20.81
CA ARG A 129 -20.84 -20.24 19.53
C ARG A 129 -21.45 -18.83 19.70
N ALA A 130 -22.37 -18.68 20.65
CA ALA A 130 -22.96 -17.36 20.95
C ALA A 130 -21.93 -16.39 21.55
N ALA A 131 -21.06 -16.87 22.44
CA ALA A 131 -19.98 -16.09 23.01
C ALA A 131 -18.94 -15.67 21.95
N GLU A 132 -18.56 -16.59 21.05
CA GLU A 132 -17.65 -16.31 19.94
C GLU A 132 -18.24 -15.29 18.96
N ALA A 133 -19.52 -15.41 18.61
CA ALA A 133 -20.19 -14.45 17.73
C ALA A 133 -20.25 -13.04 18.35
N ALA A 134 -20.49 -12.94 19.66
CA ALA A 134 -20.48 -11.67 20.39
C ALA A 134 -19.07 -11.05 20.47
N ALA A 135 -18.04 -11.88 20.65
CA ALA A 135 -16.64 -11.44 20.63
C ALA A 135 -16.21 -10.95 19.23
N ALA A 136 -16.63 -11.64 18.17
CA ALA A 136 -16.32 -11.27 16.78
C ALA A 136 -17.07 -10.01 16.30
N ALA A 137 -18.26 -9.74 16.85
CA ALA A 137 -19.04 -8.54 16.54
C ALA A 137 -18.57 -7.29 17.32
N SER A 138 -17.67 -7.44 18.28
CA SER A 138 -17.09 -6.31 19.01
C SER A 138 -16.10 -5.59 18.09
N PRO A 139 -16.36 -4.33 17.69
CA PRO A 139 -15.46 -3.60 16.82
C PRO A 139 -14.13 -3.39 17.53
N THR A 140 -13.04 -3.88 16.94
CA THR A 140 -11.68 -3.52 17.33
C THR A 140 -11.59 -2.00 17.42
N PRO A 141 -11.22 -1.40 18.58
CA PRO A 141 -11.11 0.04 18.67
C PRO A 141 -10.10 0.52 17.62
N ALA A 142 -10.57 1.37 16.71
CA ALA A 142 -9.73 2.00 15.71
C ALA A 142 -8.53 2.70 16.38
N PRO A 143 -7.32 2.65 15.80
CA PRO A 143 -6.18 3.35 16.37
C PRO A 143 -6.48 4.84 16.51
N SER A 144 -6.32 5.37 17.72
CA SER A 144 -6.61 6.76 18.08
C SER A 144 -5.69 7.73 17.31
N PRO A 145 -6.21 8.83 16.71
CA PRO A 145 -5.43 9.81 15.95
C PRO A 145 -4.71 10.80 16.88
N ALA A 146 -3.93 10.31 17.85
CA ALA A 146 -3.35 11.13 18.92
C ALA A 146 -1.85 11.45 18.76
N SER A 147 -1.29 11.45 17.54
CA SER A 147 0.13 11.80 17.33
C SER A 147 0.39 12.92 16.32
N GLU A 148 -0.63 13.65 15.84
CA GLU A 148 -0.46 14.70 14.82
C GLU A 148 -0.25 16.12 15.39
N SER A 149 -0.22 16.30 16.71
CA SER A 149 -0.12 17.63 17.35
C SER A 149 1.30 18.01 17.85
N ALA A 150 2.32 17.18 17.64
CA ALA A 150 3.67 17.43 18.20
C ALA A 150 4.68 18.04 17.22
N ALA A 151 4.24 18.55 16.06
CA ALA A 151 5.11 19.22 15.10
C ALA A 151 4.45 20.49 14.55
N GLN A 152 4.42 21.53 15.38
CA GLN A 152 4.42 22.93 14.94
C GLN A 152 5.57 23.64 15.64
#